data_AF-A0A7N0UDE8-F1
#
_entry.id   AF-A0A7N0UDE8-F1
#
_cell.length_a   1.000
_cell.length_b   1.000
_cell.length_c   1.000
_cell.angle_alpha   90.00
_cell.angle_beta   90.00
_cell.angle_gamma   90.00
#
_symmetry.space_group_name_H-M   'P 1'
#
loop_
_entity.id
_entity.type
_entity.pdbx_description
1 polymer ?
#
loop_
_entity_poly.entity_id
_entity_poly.type
_entity_poly.pdbx_seq_one_letter_code
_entity_poly.pdbx_strand_id
1 'polypeptide(L)'
;MEPSIMAAAGSVSACSSPHKCRIRMARALIKFVFMALWTWYLVIWVATPAKVYKTSWRPWIRARTSTIYFGIQGTNILMYTIPVLSAAVLGCLHLHFGKRSSQRKSARKVKKESLNSWRKPCLVKGPLGIVSRTELALFTMFIILLLWSFSNYIHRALDKITAPDLDDKSRSLLVLNQVALWMGLVGNICLAFMFFPVTRGSSILPLFGLTSESSVRYHIWLGHIAMALFAAHGALFITYWALTGDLIQMLKWDEVGVSNVAGEIALLAGIAMWLTTFPRIRQKAYELFFYTHHLYIIFIVFFMLHLGINFACMMLPGFYLFVIDRYLRFLQSQQCVKLVSARVLPCESVELNFAKNPGLSYPPTSYMFVNVPSVSRLQWHPFTVSSSSDLERDQLSVLIKSEGAWSQRLYQLLSAHPEMEHLSVSVEGPYGPESTHFLRNDTVLESQPEKSLARVTNVRYGARPDLRRILSERGDGSRTGVLVCGPKEMQRDVASVCSAASAANIHLEFISFSW
;
A
#
# COMPACT_ATOMS: atom_id res chain seq x y z
N MET A 1 53.18 33.46 -34.29
CA MET A 1 53.66 32.43 -33.36
C MET A 1 52.88 32.57 -32.07
N GLU A 2 51.97 31.64 -31.82
CA GLU A 2 51.61 31.21 -30.46
C GLU A 2 52.87 30.63 -29.77
N PRO A 3 52.99 30.61 -28.43
CA PRO A 3 52.13 29.78 -27.59
C PRO A 3 51.68 30.34 -26.20
N SER A 4 50.44 29.99 -25.85
CA SER A 4 49.87 29.53 -24.57
C SER A 4 50.64 29.65 -23.23
N ILE A 5 49.93 30.04 -22.15
CA ILE A 5 49.73 29.25 -20.91
C ILE A 5 48.53 29.77 -20.09
N MET A 6 47.82 28.81 -19.51
CA MET A 6 46.58 28.82 -18.72
C MET A 6 46.44 29.85 -17.58
N ALA A 7 45.21 30.31 -17.37
CA ALA A 7 44.68 30.58 -16.03
C ALA A 7 43.18 30.20 -15.96
N ALA A 8 42.93 29.01 -15.41
CA ALA A 8 41.61 28.58 -14.98
C ALA A 8 41.29 29.21 -13.62
N ALA A 9 40.29 30.08 -13.55
CA ALA A 9 39.72 30.56 -12.29
C ALA A 9 38.35 29.89 -12.07
N GLY A 10 38.31 29.03 -11.06
CA GLY A 10 37.19 28.16 -10.72
C GLY A 10 35.89 28.91 -10.41
N SER A 11 34.79 28.36 -10.92
CA SER A 11 33.45 28.71 -10.46
C SER A 11 33.23 28.21 -9.04
N VAL A 12 33.05 29.16 -8.14
CA VAL A 12 32.79 28.98 -6.71
C VAL A 12 31.59 28.06 -6.51
N SER A 13 31.84 26.92 -5.86
CA SER A 13 30.78 26.02 -5.41
C SER A 13 29.93 26.75 -4.36
N ALA A 14 28.66 26.99 -4.68
CA ALA A 14 27.71 27.63 -3.77
C ALA A 14 27.54 26.81 -2.48
N CYS A 15 28.13 27.34 -1.40
CA CYS A 15 28.06 26.82 -0.04
C CYS A 15 26.59 26.68 0.42
N SER A 16 26.17 25.47 0.77
CA SER A 16 24.87 25.25 1.39
C SER A 16 24.91 25.72 2.84
N SER A 17 24.08 26.72 3.21
CA SER A 17 23.96 27.24 4.58
C SER A 17 24.02 26.14 5.66
N PRO A 18 24.78 26.31 6.77
CA PRO A 18 25.04 25.26 7.77
C PRO A 18 23.77 24.62 8.34
N HIS A 19 22.68 25.38 8.46
CA HIS A 19 21.35 24.88 8.84
C HIS A 19 20.79 23.79 7.89
N LYS A 20 20.98 23.95 6.58
CA LYS A 20 20.55 22.95 5.58
C LYS A 20 21.40 21.68 5.63
N CYS A 21 22.68 21.80 6.00
CA CYS A 21 23.54 20.64 6.22
C CYS A 21 23.06 19.83 7.44
N ARG A 22 22.77 20.51 8.56
CA ARG A 22 22.22 19.89 9.77
C ARG A 22 20.90 19.16 9.53
N ILE A 23 19.95 19.75 8.79
CA ILE A 23 18.67 19.07 8.44
C ILE A 23 18.90 17.83 7.57
N ARG A 24 19.85 17.87 6.62
CA ARG A 24 20.16 16.70 5.79
C ARG A 24 20.79 15.58 6.61
N MET A 25 21.74 15.91 7.50
CA MET A 25 22.35 14.95 8.41
C MET A 25 21.30 14.33 9.33
N ALA A 26 20.42 15.15 9.93
CA ALA A 26 19.33 14.66 10.78
C ALA A 26 18.39 13.70 10.02
N ARG A 27 17.99 14.04 8.79
CA ARG A 27 17.16 13.16 7.94
C ARG A 27 17.86 11.83 7.62
N ALA A 28 19.17 11.87 7.33
CA ALA A 28 19.96 10.68 7.04
C ALA A 28 20.09 9.78 8.28
N LEU A 29 20.36 10.37 9.45
CA LEU A 29 20.43 9.67 10.73
C LEU A 29 19.08 9.03 11.08
N ILE A 30 17.97 9.78 10.99
CA ILE A 30 16.62 9.25 11.24
C ILE A 30 16.33 8.05 10.32
N LYS A 31 16.68 8.16 9.03
CA LYS A 31 16.50 7.06 8.08
C LYS A 31 17.36 5.85 8.44
N PHE A 32 18.61 6.06 8.87
CA PHE A 32 19.49 4.97 9.30
C PHE A 32 18.94 4.25 10.54
N VAL A 33 18.53 5.00 11.58
CA VAL A 33 17.93 4.44 12.80
C VAL A 33 16.65 3.66 12.47
N PHE A 34 15.81 4.22 11.60
CA PHE A 34 14.61 3.53 11.11
C PHE A 34 14.95 2.20 10.43
N MET A 35 15.93 2.18 9.51
CA MET A 35 16.31 0.95 8.80
C MET A 35 16.87 -0.10 9.78
N ALA A 36 17.63 0.32 10.79
CA ALA A 36 18.13 -0.59 11.83
C ALA A 36 16.99 -1.20 12.66
N LEU A 37 16.03 -0.39 13.11
CA LEU A 37 14.85 -0.85 13.84
C LEU A 37 13.97 -1.79 13.01
N TRP A 38 13.76 -1.47 11.72
CA TRP A 38 12.96 -2.32 10.84
C TRP A 38 13.66 -3.66 10.56
N THR A 39 14.97 -3.64 10.35
CA THR A 39 15.75 -4.87 10.17
C THR A 39 15.68 -5.74 11.42
N TRP A 40 15.80 -5.14 12.61
CA TRP A 40 15.61 -5.83 13.88
C TRP A 40 14.22 -6.47 14.00
N TYR A 41 13.17 -5.73 13.64
CA TYR A 41 11.80 -6.26 13.62
C TYR A 41 11.67 -7.48 12.69
N LEU A 42 12.27 -7.46 11.49
CA LEU A 42 12.27 -8.61 10.59
C LEU A 42 13.06 -9.80 11.15
N VAL A 43 14.21 -9.56 11.80
CA VAL A 43 14.99 -10.61 12.47
C VAL A 43 14.17 -11.32 13.54
N ILE A 44 13.35 -10.58 14.30
CA ILE A 44 12.45 -11.18 15.30
C ILE A 44 11.47 -12.14 14.63
N TRP A 45 10.86 -11.77 13.51
CA TRP A 45 9.95 -12.65 12.77
C TRP A 45 10.64 -13.91 12.23
N VAL A 46 11.85 -13.78 11.69
CA VAL A 46 12.66 -14.92 11.22
C VAL A 46 13.06 -15.84 12.39
N ALA A 47 13.39 -15.26 13.55
CA ALA A 47 13.80 -16.01 14.74
C ALA A 47 12.63 -16.69 15.44
N THR A 48 11.43 -16.09 15.44
CA THR A 48 10.23 -16.58 16.16
C THR A 48 9.93 -18.08 15.98
N PRO A 49 9.94 -18.65 14.77
CA PRO A 49 9.66 -20.07 14.58
C PRO A 49 10.82 -20.99 15.00
N ALA A 50 12.06 -20.47 15.06
CA ALA A 50 13.27 -21.24 15.32
C ALA A 50 13.33 -21.78 16.76
N LYS A 51 13.98 -22.95 16.92
CA LYS A 51 14.16 -23.64 18.20
C LYS A 51 14.87 -22.74 19.23
N VAL A 52 15.98 -22.10 18.82
CA VAL A 52 16.79 -21.20 19.65
C VAL A 52 15.97 -20.05 20.26
N TYR A 53 15.06 -19.47 19.49
CA TYR A 53 14.21 -18.39 19.99
C TYR A 53 13.26 -18.89 21.08
N LYS A 54 12.64 -20.06 20.87
CA LYS A 54 11.69 -20.63 21.83
C LYS A 54 12.35 -21.14 23.12
N THR A 55 13.54 -21.74 23.02
CA THR A 55 14.24 -22.35 24.17
C THR A 55 15.09 -21.36 24.94
N SER A 56 15.73 -20.41 24.26
CA SER A 56 16.75 -19.56 24.88
C SER A 56 16.32 -18.09 24.93
N TRP A 57 15.95 -17.50 23.79
CA TRP A 57 15.69 -16.06 23.74
C TRP A 57 14.39 -15.69 24.47
N ARG A 58 13.28 -16.35 24.14
CA ARG A 58 11.96 -16.00 24.67
C ARG A 58 11.89 -16.13 26.20
N PRO A 59 12.39 -17.19 26.86
CA PRO A 59 12.42 -17.27 28.32
C PRO A 59 13.28 -16.17 28.94
N TRP A 60 14.46 -15.90 28.37
CA TRP A 60 15.36 -14.84 28.82
C TRP A 60 14.74 -13.44 28.70
N ILE A 61 14.07 -13.14 27.58
CA ILE A 61 13.36 -11.87 27.39
C ILE A 61 12.21 -11.78 28.39
N ARG A 62 11.39 -12.84 28.49
CA ARG A 62 10.24 -12.88 29.40
C ARG A 62 10.62 -12.63 30.85
N ALA A 63 11.74 -13.19 31.31
CA ALA A 63 12.26 -12.96 32.66
C ALA A 63 12.55 -11.48 32.96
N ARG A 64 12.86 -10.68 31.92
CA ARG A 64 13.18 -9.25 32.07
C ARG A 64 12.02 -8.32 31.76
N THR A 65 11.02 -8.80 31.01
CA THR A 65 9.89 -7.98 30.55
C THR A 65 8.58 -8.26 31.27
N SER A 66 8.51 -9.32 32.08
CA SER A 66 7.34 -9.60 32.92
C SER A 66 7.37 -8.72 34.17
N THR A 67 7.05 -7.45 33.98
CA THR A 67 6.93 -6.47 35.06
C THR A 67 5.50 -6.42 35.58
N ILE A 68 5.32 -5.80 36.75
CA ILE A 68 4.00 -5.57 37.36
C ILE A 68 3.05 -4.85 36.38
N TYR A 69 3.57 -3.96 35.54
CA TYR A 69 2.76 -3.14 34.62
C TYR A 69 2.43 -3.82 33.29
N PHE A 70 3.35 -4.59 32.72
CA PHE A 70 3.16 -5.19 31.38
C PHE A 70 2.79 -6.67 31.41
N GLY A 71 2.90 -7.33 32.56
CA GLY A 71 2.49 -8.72 32.75
C GLY A 71 3.09 -9.69 31.73
N ILE A 72 2.31 -10.68 31.32
CA ILE A 72 2.72 -11.71 30.35
C ILE A 72 2.82 -11.13 28.92
N GLN A 73 2.12 -10.02 28.64
CA GLN A 73 2.14 -9.37 27.31
C GLN A 73 3.42 -8.56 27.07
N GLY A 74 4.17 -8.19 28.11
CA GLY A 74 5.33 -7.31 28.01
C GLY A 74 6.38 -7.75 26.98
N THR A 75 6.62 -9.05 26.85
CA THR A 75 7.51 -9.59 25.80
C THR A 75 7.02 -9.26 24.40
N ASN A 76 5.72 -9.46 24.14
CA ASN A 76 5.15 -9.22 22.81
C ASN A 76 5.05 -7.72 22.50
N ILE A 77 4.72 -6.90 23.49
CA ILE A 77 4.72 -5.44 23.36
C ILE A 77 6.12 -4.93 23.01
N LEU A 78 7.14 -5.36 23.73
CA LEU A 78 8.52 -4.94 23.49
C LEU A 78 9.04 -5.38 22.12
N MET A 79 8.76 -6.62 21.73
CA MET A 79 9.36 -7.23 20.54
C MET A 79 8.62 -6.88 19.25
N TYR A 80 7.30 -6.71 19.29
CA TYR A 80 6.49 -6.54 18.09
C TYR A 80 5.80 -5.17 18.02
N THR A 81 5.29 -4.65 19.14
CA THR A 81 4.56 -3.38 19.14
C THR A 81 5.49 -2.17 19.14
N ILE A 82 6.42 -2.08 20.09
CA ILE A 82 7.31 -0.91 20.26
C ILE A 82 8.13 -0.59 19.01
N PRO A 83 8.75 -1.56 18.30
CA PRO A 83 9.52 -1.28 17.10
C PRO A 83 8.67 -0.67 15.98
N VAL A 84 7.44 -1.17 15.79
CA VAL A 84 6.51 -0.65 14.78
C VAL A 84 6.07 0.78 15.09
N LEU A 85 5.72 1.06 16.36
CA LEU A 85 5.34 2.42 16.78
C LEU A 85 6.51 3.40 16.68
N SER A 86 7.70 2.97 17.10
CA SER A 86 8.92 3.78 17.00
C SER A 86 9.28 4.06 15.53
N ALA A 87 9.13 3.08 14.65
CA ALA A 87 9.32 3.24 13.22
C ALA A 87 8.32 4.27 12.63
N ALA A 88 7.06 4.24 13.07
CA ALA A 88 6.06 5.21 12.65
C ALA A 88 6.41 6.64 13.11
N VAL A 89 6.88 6.82 14.36
CA VAL A 89 7.31 8.12 14.89
C VAL A 89 8.52 8.66 14.13
N LEU A 90 9.53 7.82 13.88
CA LEU A 90 10.70 8.19 13.07
C LEU A 90 10.30 8.56 11.64
N GLY A 91 9.31 7.87 11.07
CA GLY A 91 8.67 8.23 9.80
C GLY A 91 8.09 9.63 9.80
N CYS A 92 7.28 9.96 10.81
CA CYS A 92 6.69 11.30 10.95
C CYS A 92 7.77 12.38 11.07
N LEU A 93 8.80 12.15 11.89
CA LEU A 93 9.93 13.06 12.02
C LEU A 93 10.67 13.24 10.69
N HIS A 94 10.93 12.13 9.97
CA HIS A 94 11.58 12.18 8.67
C HIS A 94 10.77 13.03 7.68
N LEU A 95 9.46 12.80 7.56
CA LEU A 95 8.59 13.56 6.66
C LEU A 95 8.52 15.05 7.03
N HIS A 96 8.43 15.38 8.32
CA HIS A 96 8.38 16.76 8.81
C HIS A 96 9.62 17.57 8.43
N PHE A 97 10.82 17.01 8.64
CA PHE A 97 12.07 17.66 8.20
C PHE A 97 12.16 17.78 6.67
N GLY A 98 11.39 16.98 5.93
CA GLY A 98 11.33 16.99 4.47
C GLY A 98 10.52 18.15 3.94
N LYS A 99 9.32 18.33 4.49
CA LYS A 99 8.43 19.44 4.15
C LYS A 99 9.14 20.79 4.35
N ARG A 100 9.86 20.96 5.47
CA ARG A 100 10.70 22.17 5.74
C ARG A 100 11.86 22.36 4.75
N SER A 101 12.42 21.29 4.19
CA SER A 101 13.46 21.39 3.15
C SER A 101 12.88 21.60 1.74
N SER A 102 11.63 21.23 1.50
CA SER A 102 10.98 21.24 0.18
C SER A 102 10.35 22.60 -0.16
N GLN A 103 9.94 23.37 0.85
CA GLN A 103 9.29 24.69 0.73
C GLN A 103 10.13 25.80 0.05
N ARG A 104 11.24 25.47 -0.61
CA ARG A 104 12.10 26.39 -1.37
C ARG A 104 12.93 25.69 -2.47
N LYS A 105 12.49 24.53 -2.97
CA LYS A 105 13.22 23.77 -4.00
C LYS A 105 12.31 23.32 -5.15
N SER A 106 11.86 24.27 -5.95
CA SER A 106 11.90 24.05 -7.39
C SER A 106 13.34 24.42 -7.87
N ALA A 107 13.86 23.76 -8.89
CA ALA A 107 15.12 24.09 -9.59
C ALA A 107 16.49 23.54 -9.16
N ARG A 108 16.69 22.71 -8.11
CA ARG A 108 18.06 22.18 -7.85
C ARG A 108 18.15 20.77 -7.27
N LYS A 109 17.95 19.75 -8.11
CA LYS A 109 18.36 18.37 -7.81
C LYS A 109 18.79 17.62 -9.09
N VAL A 110 19.90 18.06 -9.67
CA VAL A 110 20.42 17.60 -10.98
C VAL A 110 21.37 16.38 -10.87
N LYS A 111 21.75 15.85 -9.69
CA LYS A 111 22.97 15.01 -9.62
C LYS A 111 22.95 13.67 -8.85
N LYS A 112 21.85 12.91 -8.81
CA LYS A 112 21.92 11.55 -8.20
C LYS A 112 21.05 10.52 -8.94
N GLU A 113 21.59 9.94 -10.02
CA GLU A 113 20.86 9.01 -10.89
C GLU A 113 21.34 7.55 -10.89
N SER A 114 22.27 7.13 -10.02
CA SER A 114 22.73 5.72 -10.06
C SER A 114 21.87 4.72 -9.26
N LEU A 115 20.85 5.17 -8.50
CA LEU A 115 20.02 4.28 -7.65
C LEU A 115 18.65 3.91 -8.27
N ASN A 116 18.35 4.34 -9.50
CA ASN A 116 17.02 4.18 -10.10
C ASN A 116 16.78 2.84 -10.84
N SER A 117 17.74 1.91 -10.85
CA SER A 117 17.55 0.58 -11.47
C SER A 117 16.47 -0.26 -10.75
N TRP A 118 16.32 -0.08 -9.43
CA TRP A 118 15.39 -0.84 -8.60
C TRP A 118 13.92 -0.40 -8.72
N ARG A 119 13.67 0.84 -9.20
CA ARG A 119 12.33 1.38 -9.45
C ARG A 119 11.80 1.06 -10.85
N LYS A 120 12.61 0.46 -11.72
CA LYS A 120 12.17 0.09 -13.07
C LYS A 120 11.04 -0.95 -12.99
N PRO A 121 9.93 -0.78 -13.75
CA PRO A 121 8.88 -1.78 -13.81
C PRO A 121 9.44 -3.06 -14.43
N CYS A 122 9.14 -4.19 -13.82
CA CYS A 122 9.39 -5.52 -14.33
C CYS A 122 8.05 -6.11 -14.77
N LEU A 123 7.98 -6.54 -16.04
CA LEU A 123 6.81 -7.22 -16.56
C LEU A 123 6.90 -8.70 -16.17
N VAL A 124 6.08 -9.13 -15.21
CA VAL A 124 5.98 -10.54 -14.85
C VAL A 124 4.75 -11.12 -15.54
N LYS A 125 4.93 -12.16 -16.36
CA LYS A 125 3.81 -12.91 -16.96
C LYS A 125 3.01 -13.58 -15.83
N GLY A 126 1.68 -13.45 -15.83
CA GLY A 126 0.79 -14.09 -14.85
C GLY A 126 0.03 -13.13 -13.92
N PRO A 127 -0.43 -13.59 -12.74
CA PRO A 127 -1.33 -12.82 -11.85
C PRO A 127 -0.65 -11.61 -11.20
N LEU A 128 0.68 -11.57 -11.17
CA LEU A 128 1.46 -10.49 -10.56
C LEU A 128 1.44 -9.19 -11.38
N GLY A 129 1.33 -9.28 -12.72
CA GLY A 129 1.23 -8.11 -13.59
C GLY A 129 2.52 -7.28 -13.68
N ILE A 130 2.37 -5.96 -13.77
CA ILE A 130 3.49 -5.02 -13.87
C ILE A 130 3.90 -4.58 -12.46
N VAL A 131 5.09 -4.98 -12.01
CA VAL A 131 5.57 -4.81 -10.63
C VAL A 131 6.99 -4.25 -10.66
N SER A 132 7.34 -3.32 -9.78
CA SER A 132 8.73 -2.83 -9.69
C SER A 132 9.67 -3.91 -9.12
N ARG A 133 10.97 -3.82 -9.41
CA ARG A 133 11.95 -4.79 -8.87
C ARG A 133 12.02 -4.77 -7.34
N THR A 134 11.90 -3.60 -6.73
CA THR A 134 11.74 -3.49 -5.27
C THR A 134 10.52 -4.25 -4.79
N GLU A 135 9.41 -4.12 -5.52
CA GLU A 135 8.17 -4.71 -5.05
C GLU A 135 8.20 -6.24 -5.10
N LEU A 136 8.78 -6.78 -6.18
CA LEU A 136 9.00 -8.20 -6.36
C LEU A 136 9.98 -8.75 -5.32
N ALA A 137 11.08 -8.04 -5.01
CA ALA A 137 12.03 -8.46 -3.99
C ALA A 137 11.39 -8.54 -2.59
N LEU A 138 10.58 -7.56 -2.22
CA LEU A 138 9.85 -7.57 -0.95
C LEU A 138 8.85 -8.72 -0.88
N PHE A 139 8.14 -8.99 -1.97
CA PHE A 139 7.21 -10.12 -2.05
C PHE A 139 7.94 -11.46 -1.91
N THR A 140 9.01 -11.68 -2.67
CA THR A 140 9.81 -12.91 -2.58
C THR A 140 10.40 -13.12 -1.18
N MET A 141 10.95 -12.07 -0.58
CA MET A 141 11.46 -12.12 0.80
C MET A 141 10.36 -12.54 1.79
N PHE A 142 9.13 -12.03 1.61
CA PHE A 142 8.00 -12.39 2.45
C PHE A 142 7.58 -13.86 2.27
N ILE A 143 7.51 -14.37 1.04
CA ILE A 143 7.22 -15.78 0.78
C ILE A 143 8.31 -16.69 1.39
N ILE A 144 9.58 -16.32 1.28
CA ILE A 144 10.68 -17.04 1.92
C ILE A 144 10.49 -17.08 3.44
N LEU A 145 10.07 -15.97 4.07
CA LEU A 145 9.77 -15.94 5.51
C LEU A 145 8.64 -16.93 5.89
N LEU A 146 7.58 -17.02 5.09
CA LEU A 146 6.49 -17.97 5.36
C LEU A 146 6.97 -19.43 5.24
N LEU A 147 7.70 -19.75 4.17
CA LEU A 147 8.26 -21.09 3.94
C LEU A 147 9.27 -21.47 5.03
N TRP A 148 10.14 -20.54 5.40
CA TRP A 148 11.08 -20.69 6.53
C TRP A 148 10.35 -21.00 7.83
N SER A 149 9.28 -20.25 8.11
CA SER A 149 8.50 -20.43 9.33
C SER A 149 7.80 -21.79 9.36
N PHE A 150 7.17 -22.18 8.25
CA PHE A 150 6.51 -23.47 8.13
C PHE A 150 7.50 -24.63 8.27
N SER A 151 8.65 -24.56 7.61
CA SER A 151 9.72 -25.57 7.69
C SER A 151 10.26 -25.73 9.12
N ASN A 152 10.50 -24.61 9.83
CA ASN A 152 10.95 -24.66 11.23
C ASN A 152 9.89 -25.26 12.16
N TYR A 153 8.59 -25.03 11.91
CA TYR A 153 7.53 -25.66 12.68
C TYR A 153 7.48 -27.18 12.46
N ILE A 154 7.60 -27.62 11.20
CA ILE A 154 7.72 -29.05 10.87
C ILE A 154 8.93 -29.66 11.60
N HIS A 155 10.11 -29.07 11.44
CA HIS A 155 11.35 -29.63 11.99
C HIS A 155 11.28 -29.79 13.52
N ARG A 156 10.68 -28.82 14.22
CA ARG A 156 10.48 -28.89 15.68
C ARG A 156 9.49 -29.95 16.13
N ALA A 157 8.63 -30.40 15.23
CA ALA A 157 7.63 -31.40 15.53
C ALA A 157 8.04 -32.80 15.12
N LEU A 158 8.98 -32.96 14.18
CA LEU A 158 9.56 -34.26 13.84
C LEU A 158 10.06 -34.99 15.09
N ASP A 159 10.75 -34.28 16.00
CA ASP A 159 11.21 -34.83 17.29
C ASP A 159 10.06 -35.44 18.12
N LYS A 160 8.84 -34.89 18.03
CA LYS A 160 7.65 -35.39 18.75
C LYS A 160 6.90 -36.48 18.00
N ILE A 161 6.89 -36.41 16.66
CA ILE A 161 6.13 -37.33 15.79
C ILE A 161 6.85 -38.67 15.64
N THR A 162 8.19 -38.66 15.66
CA THR A 162 9.04 -39.87 15.56
C THR A 162 9.25 -40.56 16.90
N ALA A 163 8.54 -40.16 17.96
CA ALA A 163 8.61 -40.83 19.24
C ALA A 163 8.13 -42.31 19.09
N PRO A 164 8.89 -43.29 19.56
CA PRO A 164 8.67 -44.71 19.25
C PRO A 164 7.37 -45.29 19.84
N ASP A 165 6.75 -44.60 20.81
CA ASP A 165 5.63 -45.12 21.59
C ASP A 165 4.23 -44.85 20.99
N LEU A 166 4.16 -44.28 19.77
CA LEU A 166 2.88 -43.87 19.15
C LEU A 166 2.41 -44.85 18.08
N ASP A 167 1.19 -45.37 18.24
CA ASP A 167 0.43 -46.09 17.21
C ASP A 167 0.22 -45.23 15.94
N ASP A 168 0.08 -45.87 14.77
CA ASP A 168 0.00 -45.21 13.46
C ASP A 168 -1.22 -44.28 13.33
N LYS A 169 -2.36 -44.66 13.92
CA LYS A 169 -3.56 -43.80 13.93
C LYS A 169 -3.34 -42.58 14.81
N SER A 170 -2.76 -42.78 15.98
CA SER A 170 -2.44 -41.71 16.94
C SER A 170 -1.41 -40.73 16.37
N ARG A 171 -0.40 -41.25 15.65
CA ARG A 171 0.59 -40.46 14.93
C ARG A 171 -0.07 -39.59 13.87
N SER A 172 -0.95 -40.17 13.04
CA SER A 172 -1.65 -39.43 11.98
C SER A 172 -2.52 -38.30 12.54
N LEU A 173 -3.26 -38.56 13.63
CA LEU A 173 -4.06 -37.54 14.32
C LEU A 173 -3.20 -36.43 14.93
N LEU A 174 -2.04 -36.78 15.51
CA LEU A 174 -1.09 -35.80 16.02
C LEU A 174 -0.55 -34.91 14.90
N VAL A 175 -0.16 -35.49 13.75
CA VAL A 175 0.29 -34.72 12.59
C VAL A 175 -0.81 -33.77 12.13
N LEU A 176 -2.05 -34.24 12.01
CA LEU A 176 -3.18 -33.41 11.59
C LEU A 176 -3.39 -32.20 12.50
N ASN A 177 -3.43 -32.42 13.82
CA ASN A 177 -3.56 -31.36 14.82
C ASN A 177 -2.41 -30.33 14.73
N GLN A 178 -1.18 -30.82 14.58
CA GLN A 178 -0.01 -29.95 14.49
C GLN A 178 0.01 -29.12 13.20
N VAL A 179 -0.29 -29.72 12.05
CA VAL A 179 -0.39 -29.01 10.78
C VAL A 179 -1.49 -27.95 10.84
N ALA A 180 -2.65 -28.27 11.42
CA ALA A 180 -3.73 -27.32 11.63
C ALA A 180 -3.24 -26.10 12.43
N LEU A 181 -2.51 -26.31 13.53
CA LEU A 181 -1.93 -25.24 14.34
C LEU A 181 -0.92 -24.40 13.55
N TRP A 182 -0.03 -25.02 12.76
CA TRP A 182 1.00 -24.31 12.01
C TRP A 182 0.41 -23.44 10.90
N MET A 183 -0.65 -23.89 10.23
CA MET A 183 -1.37 -23.08 9.25
C MET A 183 -1.86 -21.77 9.88
N GLY A 184 -2.43 -21.83 11.09
CA GLY A 184 -2.84 -20.65 11.86
C GLY A 184 -1.66 -19.77 12.27
N LEU A 185 -0.57 -20.36 12.78
CA LEU A 185 0.63 -19.61 13.18
C LEU A 185 1.34 -18.91 12.02
N VAL A 186 1.38 -19.53 10.84
CA VAL A 186 1.94 -18.90 9.62
C VAL A 186 0.96 -17.85 9.08
N GLY A 187 -0.35 -18.11 9.11
CA GLY A 187 -1.38 -17.13 8.75
C GLY A 187 -1.31 -15.86 9.61
N ASN A 188 -0.98 -16.01 10.89
CA ASN A 188 -0.74 -14.89 11.81
C ASN A 188 0.40 -13.97 11.33
N ILE A 189 1.47 -14.51 10.74
CA ILE A 189 2.54 -13.68 10.14
C ILE A 189 1.94 -12.79 9.03
N CYS A 190 1.09 -13.36 8.16
CA CYS A 190 0.40 -12.56 7.14
C CYS A 190 -0.49 -11.46 7.75
N LEU A 191 -1.21 -11.78 8.83
CA LEU A 191 -2.04 -10.81 9.53
C LEU A 191 -1.23 -9.65 10.12
N ALA A 192 -0.02 -9.92 10.63
CA ALA A 192 0.86 -8.90 11.18
C ALA A 192 1.27 -7.83 10.16
N PHE A 193 1.41 -8.21 8.89
CA PHE A 193 1.78 -7.30 7.81
C PHE A 193 0.57 -6.76 7.02
N MET A 194 -0.64 -7.28 7.28
CA MET A 194 -1.86 -7.03 6.49
C MET A 194 -2.26 -5.55 6.37
N PHE A 195 -2.04 -4.78 7.45
CA PHE A 195 -2.58 -3.41 7.58
C PHE A 195 -1.60 -2.31 7.16
N PHE A 196 -0.29 -2.58 7.11
CA PHE A 196 0.68 -1.59 6.62
C PHE A 196 0.35 -1.07 5.22
N PRO A 197 0.01 -1.93 4.22
CA PRO A 197 -0.16 -1.48 2.85
C PRO A 197 -1.43 -0.64 2.62
N VAL A 198 -2.40 -0.69 3.52
CA VAL A 198 -3.68 0.06 3.41
C VAL A 198 -3.69 1.39 4.17
N THR A 199 -2.58 1.72 4.86
CA THR A 199 -2.41 3.03 5.50
C THR A 199 -2.07 4.10 4.46
N ARG A 200 -3.01 5.01 4.17
CA ARG A 200 -2.82 6.02 3.09
C ARG A 200 -1.89 7.15 3.53
N GLY A 201 -2.08 7.65 4.75
CA GLY A 201 -1.21 8.61 5.42
C GLY A 201 -0.03 7.95 6.14
N SER A 202 0.43 6.77 5.68
CA SER A 202 1.51 6.03 6.33
C SER A 202 2.79 6.87 6.41
N SER A 203 3.37 6.93 7.61
CA SER A 203 4.70 7.50 7.78
C SER A 203 5.82 6.51 7.45
N ILE A 204 5.51 5.22 7.31
CA ILE A 204 6.46 4.12 7.12
C ILE A 204 6.69 3.84 5.62
N LEU A 205 5.62 3.77 4.82
CA LEU A 205 5.72 3.44 3.38
C LEU A 205 6.67 4.36 2.59
N PRO A 206 6.66 5.70 2.79
CA PRO A 206 7.56 6.61 2.06
C PRO A 206 9.05 6.36 2.34
N LEU A 207 9.41 5.82 3.50
CA LEU A 207 10.81 5.52 3.85
C LEU A 207 11.40 4.37 3.02
N PHE A 208 10.55 3.41 2.64
CA PHE A 208 10.86 2.37 1.65
C PHE A 208 10.73 2.86 0.21
N GLY A 209 10.22 4.07 0.00
CA GLY A 209 9.95 4.62 -1.31
C GLY A 209 8.74 3.98 -1.99
N LEU A 210 7.84 3.39 -1.21
CA LEU A 210 6.56 2.84 -1.65
C LEU A 210 5.45 3.89 -1.49
N THR A 211 4.46 3.85 -2.38
CA THR A 211 3.23 4.65 -2.24
C THR A 211 2.10 3.77 -1.70
N SER A 212 1.08 4.36 -1.09
CA SER A 212 -0.08 3.61 -0.62
C SER A 212 -0.80 2.88 -1.76
N GLU A 213 -0.88 3.47 -2.95
CA GLU A 213 -1.50 2.84 -4.13
C GLU A 213 -0.78 1.58 -4.57
N SER A 214 0.54 1.67 -4.71
CA SER A 214 1.34 0.52 -5.12
C SER A 214 1.30 -0.57 -4.03
N SER A 215 1.15 -0.13 -2.77
CA SER A 215 1.07 -0.99 -1.61
C SER A 215 -0.22 -1.82 -1.52
N VAL A 216 -1.36 -1.36 -2.05
CA VAL A 216 -2.64 -2.10 -2.04
C VAL A 216 -2.51 -3.50 -2.65
N ARG A 217 -1.61 -3.69 -3.63
CA ARG A 217 -1.34 -5.02 -4.21
C ARG A 217 -0.85 -6.02 -3.17
N TYR A 218 -0.01 -5.59 -2.23
CA TYR A 218 0.43 -6.45 -1.13
C TYR A 218 -0.70 -6.80 -0.20
N HIS A 219 -1.60 -5.87 0.11
CA HIS A 219 -2.78 -6.17 0.91
C HIS A 219 -3.62 -7.27 0.25
N ILE A 220 -3.82 -7.20 -1.07
CA ILE A 220 -4.53 -8.25 -1.82
C ILE A 220 -3.80 -9.60 -1.71
N TRP A 221 -2.48 -9.65 -1.96
CA TRP A 221 -1.71 -10.89 -1.86
C TRP A 221 -1.69 -11.46 -0.44
N LEU A 222 -1.42 -10.63 0.56
CA LEU A 222 -1.44 -11.01 1.98
C LEU A 222 -2.83 -11.52 2.37
N GLY A 223 -3.89 -10.85 1.92
CA GLY A 223 -5.28 -11.24 2.15
C GLY A 223 -5.58 -12.64 1.63
N HIS A 224 -5.24 -12.93 0.37
CA HIS A 224 -5.45 -14.27 -0.19
C HIS A 224 -4.64 -15.35 0.55
N ILE A 225 -3.37 -15.09 0.85
CA ILE A 225 -2.52 -16.06 1.56
C ILE A 225 -3.04 -16.29 2.98
N ALA A 226 -3.35 -15.23 3.73
CA ALA A 226 -3.88 -15.32 5.09
C ALA A 226 -5.20 -16.09 5.13
N MET A 227 -6.15 -15.74 4.24
CA MET A 227 -7.45 -16.38 4.22
C MET A 227 -7.39 -17.84 3.79
N ALA A 228 -6.52 -18.20 2.85
CA ALA A 228 -6.28 -19.60 2.51
C ALA A 228 -5.71 -20.39 3.69
N LEU A 229 -4.73 -19.83 4.41
CA LEU A 229 -4.13 -20.46 5.59
C LEU A 229 -5.14 -20.59 6.75
N PHE A 230 -5.95 -19.56 7.01
CA PHE A 230 -6.97 -19.60 8.06
C PHE A 230 -8.14 -20.53 7.73
N ALA A 231 -8.56 -20.59 6.46
CA ALA A 231 -9.55 -21.56 6.01
C ALA A 231 -9.03 -23.00 6.13
N ALA A 232 -7.78 -23.26 5.75
CA ALA A 232 -7.13 -24.55 5.94
C ALA A 232 -7.00 -24.90 7.44
N HIS A 233 -6.58 -23.94 8.27
CA HIS A 233 -6.52 -24.10 9.72
C HIS A 233 -7.87 -24.54 10.32
N GLY A 234 -8.95 -23.83 10.01
CA GLY A 234 -10.30 -24.19 10.48
C GLY A 234 -10.76 -25.56 9.97
N ALA A 235 -10.61 -25.83 8.67
CA ALA A 235 -11.02 -27.09 8.06
C ALA A 235 -10.27 -28.30 8.63
N LEU A 236 -8.96 -28.17 8.88
CA LEU A 236 -8.16 -29.24 9.47
C LEU A 236 -8.53 -29.50 10.93
N PHE A 237 -8.86 -28.46 11.72
CA PHE A 237 -9.35 -28.64 13.10
C PHE A 237 -10.73 -29.29 13.14
N ILE A 238 -11.66 -28.89 12.28
CA ILE A 238 -12.98 -29.53 12.15
C ILE A 238 -12.82 -31.02 11.77
N THR A 239 -11.92 -31.32 10.82
CA THR A 239 -11.62 -32.69 10.42
C THR A 239 -11.02 -33.49 11.58
N TYR A 240 -10.08 -32.90 12.32
CA TYR A 240 -9.47 -33.50 13.49
C TYR A 240 -10.52 -33.86 14.56
N TRP A 241 -11.38 -32.92 14.92
CA TRP A 241 -12.44 -33.14 15.92
C TRP A 241 -13.49 -34.17 15.46
N ALA A 242 -13.81 -34.19 14.16
CA ALA A 242 -14.69 -35.21 13.58
C ALA A 242 -14.08 -36.62 13.71
N LEU A 243 -12.78 -36.76 13.46
CA LEU A 243 -12.07 -38.05 13.54
C LEU A 243 -11.85 -38.54 14.98
N THR A 244 -11.74 -37.62 15.95
CA THR A 244 -11.63 -37.97 17.38
C THR A 244 -12.99 -38.16 18.05
N GLY A 245 -14.09 -37.84 17.36
CA GLY A 245 -15.45 -37.91 17.91
C GLY A 245 -15.77 -36.80 18.92
N ASP A 246 -15.01 -35.69 18.92
CA ASP A 246 -15.10 -34.61 19.91
C ASP A 246 -15.53 -33.29 19.25
N LEU A 247 -16.62 -33.33 18.48
CA LEU A 247 -17.15 -32.15 17.77
C LEU A 247 -17.63 -31.04 18.71
N ILE A 248 -17.91 -31.36 19.98
CA ILE A 248 -18.34 -30.36 20.96
C ILE A 248 -17.24 -29.32 21.24
N GLN A 249 -15.97 -29.62 20.91
CA GLN A 249 -14.87 -28.64 20.96
C GLN A 249 -15.11 -27.42 20.07
N MET A 250 -15.88 -27.54 18.97
CA MET A 250 -16.27 -26.41 18.13
C MET A 250 -17.05 -25.34 18.92
N LEU A 251 -17.90 -25.81 19.85
CA LEU A 251 -18.75 -24.97 20.70
C LEU A 251 -18.03 -24.46 21.96
N LYS A 252 -16.74 -24.76 22.11
CA LYS A 252 -15.97 -24.37 23.30
C LYS A 252 -15.70 -22.87 23.31
N TRP A 253 -16.13 -22.22 24.39
CA TRP A 253 -15.82 -20.84 24.72
C TRP A 253 -15.03 -20.78 26.03
N ASP A 254 -13.70 -20.73 25.94
CA ASP A 254 -12.83 -20.59 27.11
C ASP A 254 -12.66 -19.12 27.51
N GLU A 255 -12.70 -18.83 28.81
CA GLU A 255 -12.42 -17.49 29.36
C GLU A 255 -10.91 -17.15 29.29
N VAL A 256 -10.05 -18.17 29.33
CA VAL A 256 -8.60 -18.02 29.32
C VAL A 256 -8.01 -18.91 28.23
N GLY A 257 -7.31 -18.28 27.28
CA GLY A 257 -6.61 -18.99 26.22
C GLY A 257 -7.35 -18.93 24.89
N VAL A 258 -7.62 -20.09 24.30
CA VAL A 258 -8.15 -20.19 22.93
C VAL A 258 -9.66 -20.48 22.95
N SER A 259 -10.45 -19.56 22.42
CA SER A 259 -11.91 -19.73 22.28
C SER A 259 -12.27 -20.15 20.85
N ASN A 260 -12.75 -21.38 20.66
CA ASN A 260 -12.99 -21.95 19.33
C ASN A 260 -14.17 -21.28 18.63
N VAL A 261 -15.27 -21.06 19.34
CA VAL A 261 -16.46 -20.34 18.81
C VAL A 261 -16.07 -18.94 18.32
N ALA A 262 -15.22 -18.22 19.05
CA ALA A 262 -14.72 -16.93 18.60
C ALA A 262 -13.89 -17.06 17.31
N GLY A 263 -13.07 -18.10 17.20
CA GLY A 263 -12.33 -18.42 15.99
C GLY A 263 -13.25 -18.71 14.79
N GLU A 264 -14.33 -19.45 15.00
CA GLU A 264 -15.33 -19.77 13.96
C GLU A 264 -16.07 -18.52 13.47
N ILE A 265 -16.52 -17.65 14.38
CA ILE A 265 -17.17 -16.39 14.01
C ILE A 265 -16.20 -15.50 13.21
N ALA A 266 -14.94 -15.41 13.65
CA ALA A 266 -13.92 -14.69 12.91
C ALA A 266 -13.70 -15.31 11.52
N LEU A 267 -13.61 -16.63 11.42
CA LEU A 267 -13.39 -17.34 10.15
C LEU A 267 -14.55 -17.15 9.18
N LEU A 268 -15.80 -17.24 9.64
CA LEU A 268 -16.99 -17.01 8.81
C LEU A 268 -17.04 -15.58 8.26
N ALA A 269 -16.79 -14.58 9.11
CA ALA A 269 -16.66 -13.18 8.67
C ALA A 269 -15.52 -13.02 7.66
N GLY A 270 -14.38 -13.68 7.92
CA GLY A 270 -13.22 -13.73 7.03
C GLY A 270 -13.54 -14.30 5.65
N ILE A 271 -14.24 -15.44 5.61
CA ILE A 271 -14.65 -16.10 4.36
C ILE A 271 -15.63 -15.23 3.59
N ALA A 272 -16.63 -14.63 4.26
CA ALA A 272 -17.57 -13.72 3.62
C ALA A 272 -16.87 -12.52 2.97
N MET A 273 -15.92 -11.89 3.68
CA MET A 273 -15.06 -10.86 3.11
C MET A 273 -14.29 -11.39 1.90
N TRP A 274 -13.65 -12.54 2.04
CA TRP A 274 -12.76 -13.11 1.03
C TRP A 274 -13.48 -13.44 -0.27
N LEU A 275 -14.65 -14.09 -0.20
CA LEU A 275 -15.46 -14.43 -1.38
C LEU A 275 -15.82 -13.19 -2.21
N THR A 276 -16.19 -12.10 -1.55
CA THR A 276 -16.54 -10.86 -2.27
C THR A 276 -15.34 -10.12 -2.87
N THR A 277 -14.11 -10.46 -2.48
CA THR A 277 -12.90 -9.84 -3.03
C THR A 277 -12.50 -10.37 -4.41
N PHE A 278 -13.06 -11.51 -4.85
CA PHE A 278 -12.71 -12.07 -6.15
C PHE A 278 -13.07 -11.12 -7.30
N PRO A 279 -12.18 -10.91 -8.30
CA PRO A 279 -12.36 -9.90 -9.33
C PRO A 279 -13.71 -9.97 -10.06
N ARG A 280 -14.20 -11.19 -10.33
CA ARG A 280 -15.49 -11.41 -11.01
C ARG A 280 -16.69 -10.86 -10.22
N ILE A 281 -16.66 -10.98 -8.90
CA ILE A 281 -17.74 -10.52 -8.02
C ILE A 281 -17.60 -9.01 -7.82
N ARG A 282 -16.41 -8.56 -7.41
CA ARG A 282 -16.15 -7.14 -7.14
C ARG A 282 -16.39 -6.22 -8.33
N GLN A 283 -16.08 -6.66 -9.55
CA GLN A 283 -16.31 -5.86 -10.77
C GLN A 283 -17.79 -5.75 -11.14
N LYS A 284 -18.61 -6.77 -10.83
CA LYS A 284 -20.04 -6.77 -11.12
C LYS A 284 -20.88 -6.14 -9.99
N ALA A 285 -20.43 -6.29 -8.75
CA ALA A 285 -21.14 -5.89 -7.55
C ALA A 285 -20.17 -5.21 -6.56
N TYR A 286 -19.71 -4.01 -6.92
CA TYR A 286 -18.77 -3.24 -6.10
C TYR A 286 -19.33 -2.91 -4.71
N GLU A 287 -20.62 -2.57 -4.61
CA GLU A 287 -21.25 -2.24 -3.32
C GLU A 287 -21.27 -3.44 -2.39
N LEU A 288 -21.57 -4.64 -2.90
CA LEU A 288 -21.53 -5.87 -2.12
C LEU A 288 -20.13 -6.06 -1.52
N PHE A 289 -19.08 -6.01 -2.35
CA PHE A 289 -17.70 -6.05 -1.89
C PHE A 289 -17.41 -4.99 -0.83
N PHE A 290 -17.80 -3.74 -1.08
CA PHE A 290 -17.50 -2.62 -0.19
C PHE A 290 -18.10 -2.84 1.21
N TYR A 291 -19.37 -3.22 1.29
CA TYR A 291 -20.05 -3.41 2.58
C TYR A 291 -19.61 -4.69 3.29
N THR A 292 -19.45 -5.81 2.59
CA THR A 292 -18.96 -7.05 3.23
C THR A 292 -17.54 -6.90 3.73
N HIS A 293 -16.69 -6.11 3.07
CA HIS A 293 -15.31 -5.89 3.54
C HIS A 293 -15.27 -5.21 4.91
N HIS A 294 -16.31 -4.45 5.32
CA HIS A 294 -16.40 -3.87 6.67
C HIS A 294 -16.56 -4.91 7.79
N LEU A 295 -16.88 -6.16 7.45
CA LEU A 295 -16.86 -7.28 8.40
C LEU A 295 -15.45 -7.54 8.96
N TYR A 296 -14.41 -6.83 8.50
CA TYR A 296 -13.07 -6.84 9.13
C TYR A 296 -13.14 -6.44 10.60
N ILE A 297 -14.11 -5.60 11.00
CA ILE A 297 -14.31 -5.21 12.39
C ILE A 297 -14.69 -6.44 13.23
N ILE A 298 -15.67 -7.21 12.75
CA ILE A 298 -16.09 -8.47 13.39
C ILE A 298 -14.92 -9.46 13.40
N PHE A 299 -14.24 -9.64 12.27
CA PHE A 299 -13.06 -10.50 12.17
C PHE A 299 -12.01 -10.16 13.23
N ILE A 300 -11.63 -8.89 13.38
CA ILE A 300 -10.58 -8.46 14.31
C ILE A 300 -11.01 -8.63 15.77
N VAL A 301 -12.25 -8.26 16.11
CA VAL A 301 -12.78 -8.41 17.49
C VAL A 301 -12.79 -9.88 17.89
N PHE A 302 -13.37 -10.75 17.06
CA PHE A 302 -13.44 -12.18 17.37
C PHE A 302 -12.09 -12.88 17.26
N PHE A 303 -11.16 -12.40 16.41
CA PHE A 303 -9.77 -12.85 16.41
C PHE A 303 -9.05 -12.54 17.74
N MET A 304 -9.27 -11.35 18.32
CA MET A 304 -8.73 -11.01 19.64
C MET A 304 -9.31 -11.90 20.74
N LEU A 305 -10.61 -12.24 20.67
CA LEU A 305 -11.24 -13.16 21.60
C LEU A 305 -10.77 -14.61 21.40
N HIS A 306 -10.46 -15.01 20.17
CA HIS A 306 -9.98 -16.34 19.84
C HIS A 306 -8.58 -16.64 20.40
N LEU A 307 -7.62 -15.70 20.35
CA LEU A 307 -6.23 -15.93 20.80
C LEU A 307 -5.83 -15.17 22.06
N GLY A 308 -6.67 -14.24 22.52
CA GLY A 308 -6.40 -13.34 23.63
C GLY A 308 -5.47 -12.17 23.30
N ILE A 309 -5.41 -11.21 24.23
CA ILE A 309 -4.68 -9.95 24.08
C ILE A 309 -3.18 -10.12 23.82
N ASN A 310 -2.57 -11.20 24.34
CA ASN A 310 -1.14 -11.44 24.18
C ASN A 310 -0.75 -11.62 22.70
N PHE A 311 -1.54 -12.37 21.93
CA PHE A 311 -1.33 -12.53 20.50
C PHE A 311 -1.75 -11.27 19.73
N ALA A 312 -2.77 -10.55 20.20
CA ALA A 312 -3.15 -9.27 19.60
C ALA A 312 -2.00 -8.25 19.63
N CYS A 313 -1.24 -8.13 20.72
CA CYS A 313 -0.05 -7.26 20.79
C CYS A 313 1.04 -7.66 19.78
N MET A 314 1.12 -8.95 19.44
CA MET A 314 2.08 -9.48 18.46
C MET A 314 1.64 -9.17 17.02
N MET A 315 0.34 -9.30 16.71
CA MET A 315 -0.19 -9.24 15.34
C MET A 315 -0.76 -7.87 14.92
N LEU A 316 -1.32 -7.12 15.86
CA LEU A 316 -2.09 -5.91 15.55
C LEU A 316 -1.35 -4.55 15.71
N PRO A 317 -0.01 -4.44 15.82
CA PRO A 317 0.65 -3.11 15.71
C PRO A 317 0.34 -2.39 14.39
N GLY A 318 0.28 -3.13 13.27
CA GLY A 318 -0.10 -2.56 11.97
C GLY A 318 -1.57 -2.10 11.94
N PHE A 319 -2.47 -2.84 12.60
CA PHE A 319 -3.87 -2.45 12.73
C PHE A 319 -4.03 -1.18 13.57
N TYR A 320 -3.25 -1.02 14.64
CA TYR A 320 -3.22 0.20 15.44
C TYR A 320 -2.83 1.43 14.59
N LEU A 321 -1.78 1.31 13.76
CA LEU A 321 -1.41 2.37 12.82
C LEU A 321 -2.53 2.66 11.80
N PHE A 322 -3.25 1.62 11.35
CA PHE A 322 -4.41 1.78 10.49
C PHE A 322 -5.58 2.50 11.15
N VAL A 323 -5.85 2.25 12.43
CA VAL A 323 -6.88 2.97 13.19
C VAL A 323 -6.51 4.44 13.32
N ILE A 324 -5.23 4.77 13.62
CA ILE A 324 -4.76 6.16 13.64
C ILE A 324 -4.94 6.81 12.26
N ASP A 325 -4.50 6.15 11.18
CA ASP A 325 -4.64 6.64 9.81
C ASP A 325 -6.12 6.85 9.44
N ARG A 326 -7.01 5.93 9.83
CA ARG A 326 -8.45 6.05 9.64
C ARG A 326 -9.02 7.25 10.41
N TYR A 327 -8.60 7.45 11.66
CA TYR A 327 -9.06 8.56 12.49
C TYR A 327 -8.58 9.91 11.93
N LEU A 328 -7.32 10.02 11.52
CA LEU A 328 -6.80 11.23 10.88
C LEU A 328 -7.53 11.57 9.59
N ARG A 329 -7.85 10.58 8.75
CA ARG A 329 -8.68 10.79 7.55
C ARG A 329 -10.10 11.21 7.89
N PHE A 330 -10.69 10.64 8.93
CA PHE A 330 -12.00 11.09 9.40
C PHE A 330 -11.98 12.57 9.81
N LEU A 331 -10.96 13.01 10.55
CA LEU A 331 -10.80 14.43 10.89
C LEU A 331 -10.62 15.31 9.64
N GLN A 332 -9.86 14.85 8.65
CA GLN A 332 -9.72 15.56 7.37
C GLN A 332 -11.05 15.64 6.61
N SER A 333 -11.83 14.56 6.58
CA SER A 333 -13.11 14.49 5.87
C SER A 333 -14.20 15.41 6.41
N GLN A 334 -14.09 15.84 7.67
CA GLN A 334 -15.01 16.82 8.27
C GLN A 334 -14.81 18.24 7.72
N GLN A 335 -13.72 18.50 6.99
CA GLN A 335 -13.52 19.77 6.33
C GLN A 335 -14.37 19.82 5.06
N CYS A 336 -15.52 20.51 5.14
CA CYS A 336 -16.27 20.89 3.95
C CYS A 336 -15.45 21.92 3.16
N VAL A 337 -15.03 21.54 1.95
CA VAL A 337 -14.33 22.46 1.05
C VAL A 337 -15.38 23.22 0.24
N LYS A 338 -15.21 24.53 0.14
CA LYS A 338 -16.12 25.37 -0.65
C LYS A 338 -16.02 24.93 -2.12
N LEU A 339 -17.14 24.41 -2.63
CA LEU A 339 -17.31 24.16 -4.05
C LEU A 339 -17.51 25.51 -4.75
N VAL A 340 -16.68 25.80 -5.74
CA VAL A 340 -16.73 27.03 -6.55
C VAL A 340 -17.73 26.86 -7.69
N SER A 341 -17.73 25.71 -8.35
CA SER A 341 -18.72 25.38 -9.37
C SER A 341 -18.82 23.88 -9.60
N ALA A 342 -20.01 23.44 -10.03
CA ALA A 342 -20.27 22.11 -10.56
C ALA A 342 -20.85 22.27 -11.96
N ARG A 343 -20.27 21.61 -12.97
CA ARG A 343 -20.69 21.73 -14.37
C ARG A 343 -20.90 20.36 -14.98
N VAL A 344 -22.01 20.19 -15.67
CA VAL A 344 -22.26 19.01 -16.50
C VAL A 344 -21.64 19.25 -17.88
N LEU A 345 -20.86 18.29 -18.36
CA LEU A 345 -20.17 18.34 -19.64
C LEU A 345 -20.87 17.42 -20.67
N PRO A 346 -20.77 17.72 -21.98
CA PRO A 346 -21.50 16.99 -23.04
C PRO A 346 -21.19 15.49 -23.17
N CYS A 347 -20.10 15.02 -22.57
CA CYS A 347 -19.65 13.62 -22.64
C CYS A 347 -20.03 12.80 -21.39
N GLU A 348 -21.23 13.01 -20.85
CA GLU A 348 -21.74 12.36 -19.64
C GLU A 348 -20.74 12.42 -18.48
N SER A 349 -20.17 13.61 -18.28
CA SER A 349 -19.22 13.84 -17.21
C SER A 349 -19.54 15.10 -16.43
N VAL A 350 -19.04 15.15 -15.20
CA VAL A 350 -19.21 16.25 -14.27
C VAL A 350 -17.84 16.82 -13.96
N GLU A 351 -17.70 18.13 -14.09
CA GLU A 351 -16.56 18.90 -13.60
C GLU A 351 -16.92 19.52 -12.25
N LEU A 352 -16.12 19.25 -11.22
CA LEU A 352 -16.23 19.87 -9.91
C LEU A 352 -15.00 20.74 -9.66
N ASN A 353 -15.22 22.01 -9.33
CA ASN A 353 -14.18 22.99 -9.02
C ASN A 353 -14.25 23.38 -7.56
N PHE A 354 -13.14 23.19 -6.84
CA PHE A 354 -12.99 23.46 -5.42
C PHE A 354 -12.12 24.68 -5.18
N ALA A 355 -12.42 25.44 -4.13
CA ALA A 355 -11.56 26.51 -3.66
C ALA A 355 -10.28 25.91 -3.04
N LYS A 356 -9.12 26.42 -3.45
CA LYS A 356 -7.82 25.95 -3.01
C LYS A 356 -7.06 27.05 -2.29
N ASN A 357 -6.40 26.70 -1.18
CA ASN A 357 -5.45 27.59 -0.53
C ASN A 357 -4.16 27.71 -1.38
N PRO A 358 -3.63 28.93 -1.64
CA PRO A 358 -2.42 29.12 -2.46
C PRO A 358 -1.16 28.41 -1.94
N GLY A 359 -1.13 28.09 -0.64
CA GLY A 359 -0.04 27.33 -0.02
C GLY A 359 -0.08 25.82 -0.28
N LEU A 360 -1.17 25.29 -0.83
CA LEU A 360 -1.31 23.87 -1.18
C LEU A 360 -0.72 23.64 -2.57
N SER A 361 0.43 22.96 -2.61
CA SER A 361 1.06 22.50 -3.85
C SER A 361 0.91 21.00 -4.01
N TYR A 362 0.54 20.56 -5.20
CA TYR A 362 0.43 19.15 -5.57
C TYR A 362 1.08 18.90 -6.93
N PRO A 363 1.75 17.76 -7.11
CA PRO A 363 2.32 17.40 -8.40
C PRO A 363 1.24 16.95 -9.40
N PRO A 364 1.54 16.97 -10.71
CA PRO A 364 0.71 16.28 -11.70
C PRO A 364 0.52 14.80 -11.32
N THR A 365 -0.55 14.18 -11.81
CA THR A 365 -0.98 12.80 -11.49
C THR A 365 -1.49 12.60 -10.05
N SER A 366 -1.60 13.68 -9.28
CA SER A 366 -2.28 13.64 -7.99
C SER A 366 -3.78 13.37 -8.15
N TYR A 367 -4.39 12.77 -7.15
CA TYR A 367 -5.81 12.48 -7.07
C TYR A 367 -6.32 12.84 -5.68
N MET A 368 -7.64 12.96 -5.55
CA MET A 368 -8.30 13.16 -4.27
C MET A 368 -9.50 12.25 -4.16
N PHE A 369 -9.91 11.94 -2.94
CA PHE A 369 -11.19 11.28 -2.69
C PHE A 369 -12.27 12.33 -2.51
N VAL A 370 -13.41 12.09 -3.14
CA VAL A 370 -14.58 12.94 -3.08
C VAL A 370 -15.72 12.14 -2.46
N ASN A 371 -16.41 12.76 -1.52
CA ASN A 371 -17.68 12.30 -0.98
C ASN A 371 -18.74 13.39 -1.17
N VAL A 372 -19.90 12.97 -1.68
CA VAL A 372 -21.07 13.83 -1.86
C VAL A 372 -22.19 13.25 -1.01
N PRO A 373 -22.43 13.79 0.20
CA PRO A 373 -23.38 13.23 1.16
C PRO A 373 -24.81 13.07 0.63
N SER A 374 -25.24 13.94 -0.31
CA SER A 374 -26.55 13.85 -0.96
C SER A 374 -26.69 12.63 -1.88
N VAL A 375 -25.59 12.07 -2.36
CA VAL A 375 -25.57 10.82 -3.16
C VAL A 375 -25.35 9.61 -2.25
N SER A 376 -24.35 9.68 -1.36
CA SER A 376 -24.03 8.63 -0.40
C SER A 376 -23.18 9.18 0.75
N ARG A 377 -23.56 8.87 2.00
CA ARG A 377 -22.84 9.32 3.19
C ARG A 377 -21.55 8.55 3.47
N LEU A 378 -21.43 7.32 2.95
CA LEU A 378 -20.33 6.41 3.30
C LEU A 378 -19.33 6.19 2.15
N GLN A 379 -19.74 6.42 0.91
CA GLN A 379 -18.91 6.10 -0.26
C GLN A 379 -17.95 7.24 -0.60
N TRP A 380 -16.65 6.91 -0.60
CA TRP A 380 -15.56 7.81 -0.97
C TRP A 380 -14.92 7.33 -2.26
N HIS A 381 -14.90 8.17 -3.29
CA HIS A 381 -14.39 7.79 -4.62
C HIS A 381 -13.16 8.61 -5.00
N PRO A 382 -12.07 7.98 -5.48
CA PRO A 382 -10.87 8.68 -5.93
C PRO A 382 -11.05 9.21 -7.35
N PHE A 383 -10.64 10.47 -7.55
CA PHE A 383 -10.60 11.12 -8.86
C PHE A 383 -9.27 11.86 -9.06
N THR A 384 -8.69 11.74 -10.24
CA THR A 384 -7.49 12.48 -10.62
C THR A 384 -7.78 13.98 -10.68
N VAL A 385 -6.88 14.77 -10.11
CA VAL A 385 -6.92 16.23 -10.20
C VAL A 385 -6.56 16.64 -11.62
N SER A 386 -7.44 17.38 -12.30
CA SER A 386 -7.24 17.87 -13.67
C SER A 386 -6.54 19.22 -13.71
N SER A 387 -6.78 20.06 -12.70
CA SER A 387 -6.19 21.39 -12.56
C SER A 387 -4.68 21.36 -12.31
N SER A 388 -3.95 22.37 -12.79
CA SER A 388 -2.51 22.50 -12.53
C SER A 388 -2.24 23.34 -11.29
N SER A 389 -1.43 22.81 -10.35
CA SER A 389 -1.13 23.53 -9.11
C SER A 389 -0.42 24.86 -9.32
N ASP A 390 0.39 24.98 -10.38
CA ASP A 390 1.22 26.16 -10.66
C ASP A 390 0.46 27.23 -11.46
N LEU A 391 -0.45 26.80 -12.35
CA LEU A 391 -1.24 27.71 -13.19
C LEU A 391 -2.49 28.21 -12.45
N GLU A 392 -3.18 27.32 -11.74
CA GLU A 392 -4.45 27.61 -11.07
C GLU A 392 -4.23 27.68 -9.57
N ARG A 393 -3.74 28.81 -9.06
CA ARG A 393 -3.31 28.95 -7.64
C ARG A 393 -4.45 28.81 -6.63
N ASP A 394 -5.66 29.19 -7.01
CA ASP A 394 -6.79 29.32 -6.08
C ASP A 394 -7.90 28.29 -6.34
N GLN A 395 -7.72 27.41 -7.33
CA GLN A 395 -8.70 26.40 -7.71
C GLN A 395 -8.08 25.01 -7.78
N LEU A 396 -8.91 24.00 -7.56
CA LEU A 396 -8.61 22.60 -7.75
C LEU A 396 -9.80 21.93 -8.43
N SER A 397 -9.57 21.26 -9.55
CA SER A 397 -10.62 20.72 -10.41
C SER A 397 -10.50 19.20 -10.55
N VAL A 398 -11.64 18.52 -10.64
CA VAL A 398 -11.73 17.09 -10.96
C VAL A 398 -12.79 16.85 -12.03
N LEU A 399 -12.53 15.88 -12.91
CA LEU A 399 -13.52 15.41 -13.89
C LEU A 399 -13.97 13.99 -13.55
N ILE A 400 -15.29 13.81 -13.47
CA ILE A 400 -15.95 12.57 -13.07
C ILE A 400 -16.78 12.06 -14.24
N LYS A 401 -16.48 10.86 -14.74
CA LYS A 401 -17.29 10.18 -15.76
C LYS A 401 -18.43 9.38 -15.14
N SER A 402 -19.57 9.34 -15.82
CA SER A 402 -20.78 8.62 -15.41
C SER A 402 -20.72 7.09 -15.68
N GLU A 403 -19.71 6.40 -15.15
CA GLU A 403 -19.50 4.96 -15.41
C GLU A 403 -20.05 4.00 -14.32
N GLY A 404 -20.34 4.49 -13.11
CA GLY A 404 -20.81 3.65 -12.00
C GLY A 404 -22.06 4.20 -11.33
N ALA A 405 -22.74 3.37 -10.52
CA ALA A 405 -23.99 3.75 -9.86
C ALA A 405 -23.90 5.07 -9.07
N TRP A 406 -22.78 5.29 -8.36
CA TRP A 406 -22.54 6.54 -7.63
C TRP A 406 -22.36 7.74 -8.56
N SER A 407 -21.53 7.63 -9.61
CA SER A 407 -21.27 8.75 -10.52
C SER A 407 -22.45 9.05 -11.44
N GLN A 408 -23.26 8.04 -11.79
CA GLN A 408 -24.52 8.21 -12.50
C GLN A 408 -25.54 8.98 -11.67
N ARG A 409 -25.69 8.64 -10.37
CA ARG A 409 -26.56 9.41 -9.46
C ARG A 409 -26.09 10.85 -9.29
N LEU A 410 -24.78 11.08 -9.19
CA LEU A 410 -24.21 12.44 -9.14
C LEU A 410 -24.51 13.22 -10.43
N TYR A 411 -24.33 12.60 -11.59
CA TYR A 411 -24.64 13.21 -12.88
C TYR A 411 -26.12 13.57 -12.99
N GLN A 412 -27.03 12.64 -12.62
CA GLN A 412 -28.48 12.87 -12.63
C GLN A 412 -28.88 13.99 -11.67
N LEU A 413 -28.31 14.03 -10.46
CA LEU A 413 -28.59 15.06 -9.47
C LEU A 413 -28.24 16.45 -9.98
N LEU A 414 -27.06 16.62 -10.59
CA LEU A 414 -26.60 17.89 -11.13
C LEU A 414 -27.30 18.28 -12.43
N SER A 415 -27.68 17.30 -13.25
CA SER A 415 -28.44 17.55 -14.48
C SER A 415 -29.87 18.01 -14.17
N ALA A 416 -30.49 17.44 -13.13
CA ALA A 416 -31.85 17.79 -12.72
C ALA A 416 -31.93 19.14 -12.00
N HIS A 417 -30.84 19.58 -11.35
CA HIS A 417 -30.82 20.83 -10.57
C HIS A 417 -29.59 21.70 -10.92
N PRO A 418 -29.60 22.37 -12.09
CA PRO A 418 -28.47 23.21 -12.52
C PRO A 418 -28.22 24.41 -11.59
N GLU A 419 -29.24 24.87 -10.88
CA GLU A 419 -29.19 26.04 -9.98
C GLU A 419 -28.74 25.71 -8.55
N MET A 420 -28.31 24.47 -8.27
CA MET A 420 -27.78 24.11 -6.95
C MET A 420 -26.45 24.84 -6.68
N GLU A 421 -26.53 26.07 -6.17
CA GLU A 421 -25.37 26.89 -5.79
C GLU A 421 -24.54 26.24 -4.66
N HIS A 422 -25.14 25.34 -3.86
CA HIS A 422 -24.54 24.79 -2.65
C HIS A 422 -24.63 23.26 -2.59
N LEU A 423 -23.89 22.57 -3.47
CA LEU A 423 -23.63 21.15 -3.28
C LEU A 423 -22.58 20.97 -2.18
N SER A 424 -22.96 20.38 -1.04
CA SER A 424 -22.01 20.01 0.00
C SER A 424 -21.13 18.86 -0.48
N VAL A 425 -19.81 19.09 -0.50
CA VAL A 425 -18.82 18.08 -0.91
C VAL A 425 -17.70 18.03 0.13
N SER A 426 -17.36 16.82 0.55
CA SER A 426 -16.21 16.56 1.41
C SER A 426 -15.08 15.95 0.58
N VAL A 427 -13.84 16.37 0.84
CA VAL A 427 -12.67 15.91 0.08
C VAL A 427 -11.55 15.43 1.01
N GLU A 428 -10.80 14.43 0.54
CA GLU A 428 -9.62 13.88 1.23
C GLU A 428 -8.45 13.84 0.23
N GLY A 429 -7.32 14.49 0.57
CA GLY A 429 -6.14 14.62 -0.31
C GLY A 429 -5.74 16.10 -0.52
N PRO A 430 -5.04 16.44 -1.62
CA PRO A 430 -4.62 15.57 -2.72
C PRO A 430 -3.48 14.60 -2.34
N TYR A 431 -3.54 13.38 -2.88
CA TYR A 431 -2.52 12.34 -2.80
C TYR A 431 -1.78 12.24 -4.12
N GLY A 432 -0.46 12.05 -4.08
CA GLY A 432 0.35 11.92 -5.29
C GLY A 432 1.81 11.60 -4.97
N PRO A 433 2.62 11.29 -5.99
CA PRO A 433 4.02 10.94 -5.80
C PRO A 433 4.83 12.13 -5.25
N GLU A 434 5.82 11.90 -4.38
CA GLU A 434 6.68 12.98 -3.83
C GLU A 434 7.46 13.76 -4.91
N SER A 435 7.65 13.19 -6.10
CA SER A 435 8.29 13.86 -7.23
C SER A 435 7.90 13.24 -8.57
N THR A 436 7.60 14.07 -9.56
CA THR A 436 7.29 13.67 -10.93
C THR A 436 8.54 13.78 -11.81
N HIS A 437 9.05 12.65 -12.28
CA HIS A 437 10.27 12.61 -13.11
C HIS A 437 10.04 13.01 -14.58
N PHE A 438 8.78 13.04 -15.05
CA PHE A 438 8.42 13.24 -16.46
C PHE A 438 8.43 14.70 -16.92
N LEU A 439 8.29 15.67 -16.02
CA LEU A 439 8.49 17.10 -16.30
C LEU A 439 9.96 17.46 -16.65
N ARG A 440 10.86 16.47 -16.63
CA ARG A 440 12.28 16.63 -16.96
C ARG A 440 12.60 16.41 -18.44
N ASN A 441 11.65 15.90 -19.23
CA ASN A 441 11.88 15.66 -20.66
C ASN A 441 11.61 16.95 -21.45
N ASP A 442 12.52 17.32 -22.34
CA ASP A 442 12.50 18.58 -23.12
C ASP A 442 11.27 18.73 -24.04
N THR A 443 10.53 17.64 -24.25
CA THR A 443 9.29 17.60 -25.03
C THR A 443 8.28 16.69 -24.34
N VAL A 444 7.23 17.31 -23.80
CA VAL A 444 5.96 16.64 -23.47
C VAL A 444 5.14 16.67 -24.76
N LEU A 445 4.66 15.52 -25.23
CA LEU A 445 3.80 15.42 -26.42
C LEU A 445 2.42 16.09 -26.21
N GLU A 446 2.16 16.54 -24.99
CA GLU A 446 1.07 17.43 -24.60
C GLU A 446 1.63 18.83 -24.27
N SER A 447 1.65 19.67 -25.30
CA SER A 447 1.79 21.14 -25.27
C SER A 447 3.17 21.77 -24.93
N GLN A 448 3.57 22.72 -25.77
CA GLN A 448 4.40 23.87 -25.35
C GLN A 448 3.46 24.99 -24.85
N PRO A 449 3.90 25.82 -23.90
CA PRO A 449 3.02 26.70 -23.11
C PRO A 449 2.25 27.78 -23.89
N GLU A 450 2.55 28.02 -25.17
CA GLU A 450 1.93 29.10 -25.95
C GLU A 450 1.11 28.65 -27.18
N LYS A 451 0.85 27.35 -27.38
CA LYS A 451 0.05 26.87 -28.51
C LYS A 451 -1.14 26.04 -28.05
N SER A 452 -2.34 26.45 -28.51
CA SER A 452 -3.60 25.70 -28.36
C SER A 452 -3.39 24.21 -28.66
N LEU A 453 -3.80 23.34 -27.71
CA LEU A 453 -3.73 21.87 -27.80
C LEU A 453 -4.18 21.34 -29.16
N ALA A 454 -5.21 21.95 -29.75
CA ALA A 454 -5.80 21.54 -31.03
C ALA A 454 -4.86 21.63 -32.25
N ARG A 455 -3.81 22.47 -32.23
CA ARG A 455 -2.91 22.66 -33.39
C ARG A 455 -1.68 21.75 -33.38
N VAL A 456 -1.36 21.08 -32.26
CA VAL A 456 -0.14 20.26 -32.11
C VAL A 456 -0.45 18.78 -31.92
N THR A 457 -1.67 18.43 -31.50
CA THR A 457 -2.09 17.03 -31.40
C THR A 457 -2.64 16.52 -32.72
N ASN A 458 -1.93 15.59 -33.37
CA ASN A 458 -2.53 14.71 -34.37
C ASN A 458 -3.45 13.70 -33.67
N VAL A 459 -4.63 14.13 -33.23
CA VAL A 459 -5.65 13.24 -32.64
C VAL A 459 -6.33 12.48 -33.77
N ARG A 460 -5.96 11.21 -33.97
CA ARG A 460 -6.71 10.29 -34.84
C ARG A 460 -7.70 9.51 -34.00
N TYR A 461 -8.98 9.87 -34.10
CA TYR A 461 -10.05 9.09 -33.50
C TYR A 461 -10.20 7.73 -34.20
N GLY A 462 -10.44 6.66 -33.43
CA GLY A 462 -10.73 5.33 -33.96
C GLY A 462 -9.53 4.44 -34.31
N ALA A 463 -8.29 4.91 -34.16
CA ALA A 463 -7.08 4.11 -34.42
C ALA A 463 -6.13 4.12 -33.22
N ARG A 464 -5.51 2.97 -32.91
CA ARG A 464 -4.49 2.88 -31.86
C ARG A 464 -3.19 3.54 -32.35
N PRO A 465 -2.52 4.39 -31.54
CA PRO A 465 -1.21 4.94 -31.90
C PRO A 465 -0.18 3.81 -32.12
N ASP A 466 0.59 3.90 -33.21
CA ASP A 466 1.71 2.98 -33.44
C ASP A 466 2.90 3.37 -32.53
N LEU A 467 2.84 2.88 -31.30
CA LEU A 467 3.85 3.15 -30.28
C LEU A 467 5.24 2.64 -30.66
N ARG A 468 5.33 1.57 -31.47
CA ARG A 468 6.64 1.04 -31.91
C ARG A 468 7.30 2.04 -32.83
N ARG A 469 6.56 2.55 -33.81
CA ARG A 469 7.05 3.59 -34.72
C ARG A 469 7.44 4.86 -33.98
N ILE A 470 6.55 5.37 -33.12
CA ILE A 470 6.79 6.61 -32.35
C ILE A 470 8.06 6.51 -31.49
N LEU A 471 8.29 5.37 -30.84
CA LEU A 471 9.48 5.17 -30.02
C LEU A 471 10.74 4.98 -30.87
N SER A 472 10.64 4.31 -32.03
CA SER A 472 11.79 4.11 -32.94
C SER A 472 12.28 5.40 -33.60
N GLU A 473 11.37 6.35 -33.87
CA GLU A 473 11.71 7.64 -34.50
C GLU A 473 12.49 8.59 -33.57
N ARG A 474 12.57 8.33 -32.25
CA ARG A 474 13.18 9.24 -31.27
C ARG A 474 14.69 9.09 -31.06
N GLY A 475 15.34 8.12 -31.73
CA GLY A 475 16.80 7.89 -31.71
C GLY A 475 17.39 7.41 -30.37
N ASP A 476 18.50 6.66 -30.42
CA ASP A 476 19.12 5.93 -29.29
C ASP A 476 19.68 6.80 -28.14
N GLY A 477 19.64 8.13 -28.25
CA GLY A 477 20.19 9.07 -27.26
C GLY A 477 19.16 9.79 -26.38
N SER A 478 17.87 9.79 -26.74
CA SER A 478 16.87 10.60 -26.04
C SER A 478 16.24 9.88 -24.84
N ARG A 479 16.16 10.56 -23.69
CA ARG A 479 15.44 10.04 -22.53
C ARG A 479 13.94 10.20 -22.74
N THR A 480 13.23 9.08 -22.79
CA THR A 480 11.80 9.06 -23.12
C THR A 480 11.01 8.55 -21.94
N GLY A 481 10.07 9.38 -21.45
CA GLY A 481 9.08 8.98 -20.46
C GLY A 481 7.78 8.57 -21.16
N VAL A 482 7.27 7.40 -20.85
CA VAL A 482 5.99 6.88 -21.34
C VAL A 482 5.06 6.74 -20.14
N LEU A 483 3.97 7.52 -20.16
CA LEU A 483 2.91 7.46 -19.16
C LEU A 483 1.69 6.78 -19.77
N VAL A 484 1.16 5.76 -19.11
CA VAL A 484 0.01 4.99 -19.61
C VAL A 484 -1.07 4.91 -18.54
N CYS A 485 -2.30 5.27 -18.94
CA CYS A 485 -3.50 5.12 -18.12
C CYS A 485 -4.59 4.42 -18.94
N GLY A 486 -5.18 3.36 -18.40
CA GLY A 486 -6.21 2.58 -19.10
C GLY A 486 -6.35 1.14 -18.60
N PRO A 487 -7.07 0.26 -19.34
CA PRO A 487 -7.22 -1.15 -18.99
C PRO A 487 -5.89 -1.90 -18.87
N LYS A 488 -5.86 -2.96 -18.05
CA LYS A 488 -4.63 -3.75 -17.81
C LYS A 488 -4.04 -4.36 -19.08
N GLU A 489 -4.89 -4.74 -20.04
CA GLU A 489 -4.45 -5.28 -21.34
C GLU A 489 -3.71 -4.22 -22.14
N MET A 490 -4.27 -3.02 -22.25
CA MET A 490 -3.61 -1.88 -22.89
C MET A 490 -2.26 -1.57 -22.21
N GLN A 491 -2.22 -1.52 -20.88
CA GLN A 491 -0.97 -1.28 -20.14
C GLN A 491 0.10 -2.34 -20.45
N ARG A 492 -0.28 -3.64 -20.48
CA ARG A 492 0.64 -4.74 -20.81
C ARG A 492 1.20 -4.62 -22.21
N ASP A 493 0.37 -4.27 -23.17
CA ASP A 493 0.81 -4.07 -24.55
C ASP A 493 1.82 -2.94 -24.66
N VAL A 494 1.56 -1.77 -24.05
CA VAL A 494 2.52 -0.67 -24.04
C VAL A 494 3.81 -1.07 -23.33
N ALA A 495 3.71 -1.82 -22.22
CA ALA A 495 4.87 -2.37 -21.53
C ALA A 495 5.72 -3.27 -22.42
N SER A 496 5.07 -4.13 -23.22
CA SER A 496 5.75 -5.05 -24.13
C SER A 496 6.48 -4.30 -25.23
N VAL A 497 5.87 -3.25 -25.78
CA VAL A 497 6.45 -2.39 -26.81
C VAL A 497 7.66 -1.63 -26.25
N CYS A 498 7.53 -1.03 -25.07
CA CYS A 498 8.62 -0.29 -24.44
C CYS A 498 9.79 -1.20 -24.04
N SER A 499 9.50 -2.45 -23.67
CA SER A 499 10.53 -3.44 -23.31
C SER A 499 11.26 -3.98 -24.55
N ALA A 500 10.55 -4.14 -25.67
CA ALA A 500 11.12 -4.59 -26.95
C ALA A 500 11.98 -3.50 -27.63
N ALA A 501 11.71 -2.21 -27.36
CA ALA A 501 12.42 -1.09 -27.98
C ALA A 501 13.88 -0.91 -27.52
N SER A 502 14.42 -1.78 -26.66
CA SER A 502 15.84 -1.88 -26.24
C SER A 502 16.58 -0.58 -25.84
N ALA A 503 15.91 0.54 -25.61
CA ALA A 503 16.56 1.77 -25.20
C ALA A 503 16.76 1.77 -23.68
N ALA A 504 18.03 1.77 -23.24
CA ALA A 504 18.42 1.92 -21.83
C ALA A 504 17.82 3.19 -21.15
N ASN A 505 17.24 4.09 -21.96
CA ASN A 505 16.77 5.43 -21.64
C ASN A 505 15.23 5.59 -21.58
N ILE A 506 14.44 4.52 -21.67
CA ILE A 506 12.97 4.59 -21.51
C ILE A 506 12.57 4.46 -20.04
N HIS A 507 11.75 5.40 -19.57
CA HIS A 507 11.06 5.35 -18.28
C HIS A 507 9.57 5.13 -18.50
N LEU A 508 9.01 4.10 -17.87
CA LEU A 508 7.62 3.71 -18.03
C LEU A 508 6.90 3.81 -16.69
N GLU A 509 5.77 4.51 -16.67
CA GLU A 509 4.94 4.69 -15.48
C GLU A 509 3.49 4.37 -15.81
N PHE A 510 2.83 3.62 -14.92
CA PHE A 510 1.44 3.21 -15.08
C PHE A 510 0.59 3.88 -14.03
N ILE A 511 -0.46 4.55 -14.47
CA ILE A 511 -1.50 5.08 -13.59
C ILE A 511 -2.74 4.25 -13.83
N SER A 512 -3.23 3.59 -12.79
CA SER A 512 -4.45 2.80 -12.90
C SER A 512 -5.12 2.69 -11.55
N PHE A 513 -6.30 3.30 -11.45
CA PHE A 513 -7.24 3.06 -10.37
C PHE A 513 -8.10 1.86 -10.72
N SER A 514 -7.53 0.66 -10.70
CA SER A 514 -8.34 -0.58 -10.72
C SER A 514 -8.55 -1.05 -9.28
N TRP A 515 -9.57 -0.50 -8.62
CA TRP A 515 -9.91 -0.89 -7.24
C TRP A 515 -10.52 -2.29 -7.17
#